data_AF-A0A519KIM2-F1
#
_entry.id   AF-A0A519KIM2-F1
#
_cell.length_a   1.000
_cell.length_b   1.000
_cell.length_c   1.000
_cell.angle_alpha   90.00
_cell.angle_beta   90.00
_cell.angle_gamma   90.00
#
_symmetry.space_group_name_H-M   'P 1'
#
loop_
_entity.id
_entity.type
_entity.pdbx_description
1 polymer ?
#
loop_
_entity_poly.entity_id
_entity_poly.type
_entity_poly.pdbx_seq_one_letter_code
_entity_poly.pdbx_strand_id
1 'polypeptide(L)'
;MLLRVLSRIGLFAAVLIAGGCAARYSFNAVEVAKTALLGMDQKDIRMCAGFPNRSFTEDGVTIWSYDGPSRSGGINVSAPVLFGAANTNVSLPGGGNCRVQMRFIDGRLDRLAYSGDNDGPRGRNTVCTPVVEGCLDYAQNYRKGRLYGRPSTATAPMTPLPTAPDQIKTGSIPTTATGRPEAATAATAVKEPAPVDPAVARALRDEQDVRGN
;
A
#
# COMPACT_ATOMS: atom_id res chain seq x y z
N MET A 1 -8.58 -3.60 -57.41
CA MET A 1 -7.51 -3.35 -56.40
C MET A 1 -7.95 -2.32 -55.36
N LEU A 2 -8.56 -1.19 -55.76
CA LEU A 2 -9.09 -0.15 -54.86
C LEU A 2 -10.07 -0.66 -53.77
N LEU A 3 -11.01 -1.56 -54.11
CA LEU A 3 -12.02 -2.05 -53.16
C LEU A 3 -11.41 -2.84 -51.97
N ARG A 4 -10.29 -3.54 -52.20
CA ARG A 4 -9.56 -4.27 -51.15
C ARG A 4 -8.76 -3.35 -50.23
N VAL A 5 -8.35 -2.18 -50.74
CA VAL A 5 -7.64 -1.15 -49.96
C VAL A 5 -8.63 -0.41 -49.06
N LEU A 6 -9.81 -0.05 -49.58
CA LEU A 6 -10.87 0.62 -48.81
C LEU A 6 -11.40 -0.27 -47.66
N SER A 7 -11.57 -1.57 -47.90
CA SER A 7 -11.99 -2.52 -46.86
C SER A 7 -10.96 -2.67 -45.73
N ARG A 8 -9.65 -2.63 -46.04
CA ARG A 8 -8.58 -2.71 -45.03
C ARG A 8 -8.47 -1.42 -44.21
N ILE A 9 -8.67 -0.26 -44.83
CA ILE A 9 -8.68 1.04 -44.13
C ILE A 9 -9.89 1.12 -43.17
N GLY A 10 -11.07 0.67 -43.61
CA GLY A 10 -12.26 0.63 -42.76
C GLY A 10 -12.09 -0.27 -41.54
N LEU A 11 -11.43 -1.42 -41.68
CA LEU A 11 -11.17 -2.34 -40.57
C LEU A 11 -10.18 -1.75 -39.55
N PHE A 12 -9.13 -1.05 -40.02
CA PHE A 12 -8.17 -0.38 -39.12
C PHE A 12 -8.80 0.79 -38.35
N ALA A 13 -9.67 1.57 -38.99
CA ALA A 13 -10.38 2.66 -38.34
C ALA A 13 -11.33 2.14 -37.24
N ALA A 14 -12.02 1.02 -37.48
CA ALA A 14 -12.92 0.40 -36.50
C ALA A 14 -12.17 -0.11 -35.25
N VAL A 15 -10.96 -0.66 -35.42
CA VAL A 15 -10.12 -1.14 -34.30
C VAL A 15 -9.61 0.03 -33.44
N LEU A 16 -9.24 1.15 -34.04
CA LEU A 16 -8.77 2.34 -33.31
C LEU A 16 -9.88 3.00 -32.49
N ILE A 17 -11.12 3.02 -32.99
CA ILE A 17 -12.26 3.60 -32.28
C ILE A 17 -12.73 2.70 -31.12
N ALA A 18 -12.63 1.37 -31.26
CA ALA A 18 -12.98 0.43 -30.19
C ALA A 18 -11.99 0.43 -29.01
N GLY A 19 -10.72 0.81 -29.24
CA GLY A 19 -9.69 0.85 -28.19
C GLY A 19 -9.84 2.00 -27.17
N GLY A 20 -10.58 3.07 -27.51
CA GLY A 20 -10.69 4.27 -26.68
C GLY A 20 -11.56 4.13 -25.43
N CYS A 21 -12.49 3.16 -25.39
CA CYS A 21 -13.44 3.02 -24.28
C CYS A 21 -12.94 2.15 -23.11
N ALA A 22 -11.80 1.46 -23.26
CA ALA A 22 -11.22 0.62 -22.21
C ALA A 22 -10.24 1.37 -21.30
N ALA A 23 -9.71 2.52 -21.72
CA ALA A 23 -8.85 3.38 -20.92
C ALA A 23 -9.68 4.29 -19.99
N ARG A 24 -10.56 3.70 -19.18
CA ARG A 24 -11.33 4.44 -18.18
C ARG A 24 -10.39 4.80 -17.03
N TYR A 25 -9.89 6.03 -17.03
CA TYR A 25 -9.47 6.76 -15.83
C TYR A 25 -8.39 6.06 -14.97
N SER A 26 -7.10 6.16 -15.33
CA SER A 26 -6.02 5.99 -14.34
C SER A 26 -5.91 7.24 -13.47
N PHE A 27 -7.00 7.57 -12.77
CA PHE A 27 -6.93 8.55 -11.69
C PHE A 27 -6.12 7.91 -10.59
N ASN A 28 -5.11 8.64 -10.11
CA ASN A 28 -4.20 8.13 -9.11
C ASN A 28 -5.03 7.68 -7.88
N ALA A 29 -5.18 6.37 -7.68
CA ALA A 29 -6.13 5.80 -6.72
C ALA A 29 -5.92 6.35 -5.30
N VAL A 30 -4.66 6.65 -4.97
CA VAL A 30 -4.30 7.25 -3.68
C VAL A 30 -4.79 8.69 -3.52
N GLU A 31 -4.88 9.48 -4.59
CA GLU A 31 -5.47 10.82 -4.53
C GLU A 31 -7.00 10.75 -4.45
N VAL A 32 -7.62 9.86 -5.21
CA VAL A 32 -9.08 9.62 -5.14
C VAL A 32 -9.49 9.15 -3.74
N ALA A 33 -8.69 8.28 -3.12
CA ALA A 33 -8.98 7.74 -1.80
C ALA A 33 -9.07 8.81 -0.70
N LYS A 34 -8.33 9.94 -0.83
CA LYS A 34 -8.37 11.02 0.15
C LYS A 34 -9.76 11.64 0.33
N THR A 35 -10.59 11.60 -0.70
CA THR A 35 -11.95 12.17 -0.68
C THR A 35 -13.02 11.09 -0.73
N ALA A 36 -12.84 10.05 -1.53
CA ALA A 36 -13.84 9.01 -1.74
C ALA A 36 -14.12 8.16 -0.49
N LEU A 37 -13.13 7.99 0.40
CA LEU A 37 -13.27 7.17 1.60
C LEU A 37 -13.84 7.94 2.80
N LEU A 38 -13.94 9.28 2.72
CA LEU A 38 -14.43 10.08 3.83
C LEU A 38 -15.86 9.69 4.25
N GLY A 39 -16.08 9.71 5.57
CA GLY A 39 -17.32 9.30 6.21
C GLY A 39 -17.52 7.79 6.35
N MET A 40 -16.61 6.95 5.84
CA MET A 40 -16.67 5.50 6.05
C MET A 40 -16.56 5.15 7.53
N ASP A 41 -17.36 4.18 7.96
CA ASP A 41 -17.34 3.69 9.33
C ASP A 41 -16.05 2.90 9.58
N GLN A 42 -15.52 2.98 10.80
CA GLN A 42 -14.36 2.20 11.24
C GLN A 42 -14.47 0.70 10.89
N LYS A 43 -15.67 0.11 11.08
CA LYS A 43 -15.93 -1.29 10.71
C LYS A 43 -15.76 -1.56 9.22
N ASP A 44 -16.22 -0.65 8.35
CA ASP A 44 -16.14 -0.80 6.91
C ASP A 44 -14.68 -0.67 6.45
N ILE A 45 -13.91 0.23 7.06
CA ILE A 45 -12.47 0.34 6.82
C ILE A 45 -11.74 -0.95 7.22
N ARG A 46 -12.07 -1.56 8.37
CA ARG A 46 -11.47 -2.85 8.75
C ARG A 46 -11.82 -3.98 7.78
N MET A 47 -13.02 -3.95 7.20
CA MET A 47 -13.43 -4.97 6.22
C MET A 47 -12.64 -4.88 4.92
N CYS A 48 -12.21 -3.68 4.50
CA CYS A 48 -11.53 -3.48 3.23
C CYS A 48 -10.00 -3.34 3.33
N ALA A 49 -9.49 -2.71 4.38
CA ALA A 49 -8.05 -2.52 4.61
C ALA A 49 -7.46 -3.52 5.62
N GLY A 50 -8.29 -4.32 6.30
CA GLY A 50 -7.88 -5.18 7.41
C GLY A 50 -7.71 -4.42 8.72
N PHE A 51 -7.18 -5.12 9.73
CA PHE A 51 -6.84 -4.51 11.02
C PHE A 51 -5.58 -3.65 10.89
N PRO A 52 -5.54 -2.47 11.54
CA PRO A 52 -4.39 -1.59 11.46
C PRO A 52 -3.18 -2.15 12.18
N ASN A 53 -1.98 -1.81 11.71
CA ASN A 53 -0.73 -2.17 12.37
C ASN A 53 -0.58 -1.43 13.70
N ARG A 54 -1.04 -0.17 13.75
CA ARG A 54 -1.04 0.66 14.95
C ARG A 54 -2.34 1.45 15.05
N SER A 55 -2.83 1.62 16.28
CA SER A 55 -3.96 2.50 16.58
C SER A 55 -3.65 3.37 17.77
N PHE A 56 -4.08 4.63 17.71
CA PHE A 56 -4.01 5.59 18.80
C PHE A 56 -5.40 6.23 18.98
N THR A 57 -5.83 6.45 20.21
CA THR A 57 -7.12 7.10 20.49
C THR A 57 -6.94 8.10 21.62
N GLU A 58 -7.36 9.34 21.37
CA GLU A 58 -7.30 10.45 22.33
C GLU A 58 -8.41 11.46 22.01
N ASP A 59 -9.09 11.98 23.04
CA ASP A 59 -10.12 13.03 22.91
C ASP A 59 -11.20 12.77 21.85
N GLY A 60 -11.68 11.52 21.74
CA GLY A 60 -12.70 11.13 20.76
C GLY A 60 -12.18 11.02 19.32
N VAL A 61 -10.89 11.24 19.10
CA VAL A 61 -10.19 11.03 17.83
C VAL A 61 -9.47 9.69 17.87
N THR A 62 -9.68 8.87 16.85
CA THR A 62 -8.91 7.63 16.66
C THR A 62 -8.07 7.75 15.40
N ILE A 63 -6.79 7.39 15.48
CA ILE A 63 -5.90 7.32 14.32
C ILE A 63 -5.47 5.87 14.13
N TRP A 64 -5.66 5.36 12.92
CA TRP A 64 -5.13 4.06 12.51
C TRP A 64 -4.00 4.25 11.52
N SER A 65 -2.97 3.42 11.65
CA SER A 65 -1.84 3.38 10.75
C SER A 65 -1.71 2.00 10.12
N TYR A 66 -1.63 1.99 8.80
CA TYR A 66 -1.38 0.82 7.96
C TYR A 66 -0.02 0.98 7.30
N ASP A 67 0.86 0.02 7.51
CA ASP A 67 2.14 -0.07 6.81
C ASP A 67 1.92 -0.94 5.57
N GLY A 68 2.15 -0.36 4.39
CA GLY A 68 2.09 -1.08 3.12
C GLY A 68 3.36 -1.91 2.89
N PRO A 69 3.35 -2.79 1.87
CA PRO A 69 4.50 -3.63 1.57
C PRO A 69 5.73 -2.77 1.28
N SER A 70 6.80 -2.97 2.05
CA SER A 70 8.11 -2.40 1.77
C SER A 70 8.70 -3.11 0.56
N ARG A 71 8.97 -2.39 -0.53
CA ARG A 71 9.76 -2.93 -1.63
C ARG A 71 11.20 -2.54 -1.39
N SER A 72 12.08 -3.52 -1.24
CA SER A 72 13.53 -3.34 -1.24
C SER A 72 14.07 -4.00 -2.50
N GLY A 73 14.38 -3.22 -3.53
CA GLY A 73 14.99 -3.75 -4.74
C GLY A 73 14.99 -2.74 -5.88
N GLY A 74 16.16 -2.44 -6.44
CA GLY A 74 16.29 -1.72 -7.70
C GLY A 74 16.25 -2.70 -8.87
N ILE A 75 15.63 -2.31 -9.98
CA ILE A 75 15.74 -3.05 -11.23
C ILE A 75 16.97 -2.50 -11.96
N ASN A 76 17.96 -3.36 -12.18
CA ASN A 76 19.09 -3.05 -13.05
C ASN A 76 18.76 -3.59 -14.45
N VAL A 77 18.53 -2.68 -15.39
CA VAL A 77 18.39 -3.04 -16.80
C VAL A 77 19.70 -2.69 -17.48
N SER A 78 20.45 -3.72 -17.87
CA SER A 78 21.61 -3.60 -18.74
C SER A 78 21.15 -3.71 -20.20
N ALA A 79 21.24 -2.63 -20.95
CA ALA A 79 20.94 -2.66 -22.39
C ALA A 79 22.13 -3.29 -23.16
N PRO A 80 21.90 -4.27 -24.06
CA PRO A 80 22.95 -4.82 -24.91
C PRO A 80 23.49 -3.73 -25.85
N VAL A 81 24.80 -3.53 -25.83
CA VAL A 81 25.49 -2.54 -26.66
C VAL A 81 25.60 -3.05 -28.09
N LEU A 82 24.64 -2.67 -28.94
CA LEU A 82 24.89 -2.66 -30.38
C LEU A 82 25.88 -1.50 -30.63
N PHE A 83 27.09 -1.78 -31.11
CA PHE A 83 28.13 -0.82 -31.54
C PHE A 83 29.19 -0.30 -30.53
N GLY A 84 29.55 -1.08 -29.49
CA GLY A 84 30.85 -0.91 -28.81
C GLY A 84 31.04 0.35 -27.95
N ALA A 85 29.99 1.15 -27.72
CA ALA A 85 29.96 2.19 -26.69
C ALA A 85 29.51 1.59 -25.35
N ALA A 86 29.99 2.15 -24.24
CA ALA A 86 29.84 1.63 -22.87
C ALA A 86 28.43 1.09 -22.53
N ASN A 87 28.43 0.02 -21.75
CA ASN A 87 27.26 -0.56 -21.09
C ASN A 87 26.49 0.50 -20.27
N THR A 88 25.32 0.90 -20.75
CA THR A 88 24.38 1.72 -19.99
C THR A 88 23.62 0.83 -19.01
N ASN A 89 24.07 0.80 -17.76
CA ASN A 89 23.26 0.29 -16.65
C ASN A 89 22.32 1.40 -16.20
N VAL A 90 21.01 1.18 -16.33
CA VAL A 90 20.00 2.06 -15.74
C VAL A 90 19.48 1.38 -14.48
N SER A 91 19.84 1.94 -13.33
CA SER A 91 19.31 1.52 -12.02
C SER A 91 18.07 2.33 -11.71
N LEU A 92 16.89 1.70 -11.77
CA LEU A 92 15.67 2.31 -11.26
C LEU A 92 15.57 2.01 -9.76
N PRO A 93 15.51 3.03 -8.88
CA PRO A 93 15.16 2.80 -7.49
C PRO A 93 13.74 2.21 -7.45
N GLY A 94 13.63 0.92 -7.11
CA GLY A 94 12.35 0.23 -6.87
C GLY A 94 12.03 0.11 -5.38
N GLY A 95 12.65 0.99 -4.58
CA GLY A 95 12.47 1.08 -3.14
C GLY A 95 11.28 1.96 -2.75
N GLY A 96 10.66 1.67 -1.61
CA GLY A 96 9.70 2.58 -0.98
C GLY A 96 8.97 1.92 0.19
N ASN A 97 8.61 2.73 1.19
CA ASN A 97 7.72 2.31 2.27
C ASN A 97 6.45 3.15 2.26
N CYS A 98 5.31 2.48 2.24
CA CYS A 98 4.03 3.15 2.42
C CYS A 98 3.63 3.12 3.88
N ARG A 99 3.17 4.25 4.39
CA ARG A 99 2.33 4.32 5.58
C ARG A 99 1.09 5.15 5.33
N VAL A 100 -0.08 4.52 5.41
CA VAL A 100 -1.38 5.19 5.36
C VAL A 100 -1.83 5.48 6.78
N GLN A 101 -2.29 6.70 7.02
CA GLN A 101 -2.84 7.14 8.29
C GLN A 101 -4.28 7.59 8.08
N MET A 102 -5.18 7.02 8.88
CA MET A 102 -6.61 7.25 8.80
C MET A 102 -7.09 7.80 10.13
N ARG A 103 -7.59 9.04 10.14
CA ARG A 103 -8.13 9.70 11.33
C ARG A 103 -9.64 9.59 11.32
N PHE A 104 -10.19 9.14 12.44
CA PHE A 104 -11.60 8.97 12.68
C PHE A 104 -12.06 9.94 13.76
N ILE A 105 -13.23 10.52 13.56
CA ILE A 105 -13.99 11.31 14.53
C ILE A 105 -15.37 10.67 14.61
N ASP A 106 -15.87 10.39 15.81
CA ASP A 106 -17.15 9.70 16.04
C ASP A 106 -17.29 8.38 15.26
N GLY A 107 -16.18 7.64 15.13
CA GLY A 107 -16.14 6.37 14.42
C GLY A 107 -16.21 6.46 12.89
N ARG A 108 -16.15 7.67 12.31
CA ARG A 108 -16.15 7.92 10.85
C ARG A 108 -14.83 8.49 10.37
N LEU A 109 -14.37 8.05 9.20
CA LEU A 109 -13.14 8.54 8.60
C LEU A 109 -13.29 10.02 8.23
N ASP A 110 -12.54 10.90 8.88
CA ASP A 110 -12.51 12.34 8.61
C ASP A 110 -11.31 12.74 7.74
N ARG A 111 -10.19 12.01 7.84
CA ARG A 111 -8.98 12.32 7.09
C ARG A 111 -8.18 11.08 6.76
N LEU A 112 -7.60 11.09 5.56
CA LEU A 112 -6.61 10.12 5.12
C LEU A 112 -5.34 10.86 4.71
N ALA A 113 -4.19 10.39 5.21
CA ALA A 113 -2.87 10.92 4.89
C ALA A 113 -1.89 9.79 4.57
N TYR A 114 -0.83 10.13 3.84
CA TYR A 114 0.24 9.21 3.48
C TYR A 114 1.57 9.72 4.04
N SER A 115 2.45 8.80 4.41
CA SER A 115 3.80 9.09 4.90
C SER A 115 4.77 7.99 4.48
N GLY A 116 6.07 8.29 4.55
CA GLY A 116 7.15 7.42 4.09
C GLY A 116 7.68 7.81 2.71
N ASP A 117 8.64 7.04 2.22
CA ASP A 117 9.12 7.03 0.84
C ASP A 117 8.12 6.29 -0.03
N ASN A 118 7.00 6.93 -0.30
CA ASN A 118 5.81 6.31 -0.85
C ASN A 118 5.56 6.67 -2.33
N ASP A 119 6.48 7.40 -2.94
CA ASP A 119 6.45 7.72 -4.35
C ASP A 119 6.91 6.52 -5.17
N GLY A 120 6.31 6.35 -6.34
CA GLY A 120 6.67 5.27 -7.24
C GLY A 120 6.74 5.75 -8.68
N PRO A 121 7.13 4.87 -9.62
CA PRO A 121 7.22 5.20 -11.04
C PRO A 121 5.89 5.70 -11.64
N ARG A 122 4.76 5.42 -10.99
CA ARG A 122 3.42 5.86 -11.41
C ARG A 122 2.99 7.20 -10.81
N GLY A 123 3.83 7.83 -9.99
CA GLY A 123 3.59 9.13 -9.37
C GLY A 123 3.55 9.11 -7.84
N ARG A 124 3.13 10.25 -7.27
CA ARG A 124 3.14 10.51 -5.82
C ARG A 124 2.28 9.49 -5.06
N ASN A 125 2.79 9.02 -3.92
CA ASN A 125 2.13 8.09 -2.99
C ASN A 125 1.73 6.71 -3.60
N THR A 126 2.09 6.40 -4.86
CA THR A 126 1.55 5.22 -5.57
C THR A 126 2.01 3.88 -5.01
N VAL A 127 3.02 3.85 -4.13
CA VAL A 127 3.37 2.66 -3.35
C VAL A 127 2.24 2.27 -2.37
N CYS A 128 1.40 3.23 -1.98
CA CYS A 128 0.28 3.03 -1.06
C CYS A 128 -1.00 2.47 -1.67
N THR A 129 -1.07 2.35 -3.00
CA THR A 129 -2.27 1.88 -3.71
C THR A 129 -2.87 0.58 -3.14
N PRO A 130 -2.09 -0.47 -2.81
CA PRO A 130 -2.65 -1.74 -2.32
C PRO A 130 -3.43 -1.62 -1.01
N VAL A 131 -3.14 -0.61 -0.18
CA VAL A 131 -3.86 -0.40 1.09
C VAL A 131 -5.23 0.24 0.86
N VAL A 132 -5.37 1.07 -0.19
CA VAL A 132 -6.58 1.87 -0.41
C VAL A 132 -7.47 1.35 -1.54
N GLU A 133 -6.93 0.58 -2.48
CA GLU A 133 -7.69 0.08 -3.64
C GLU A 133 -8.87 -0.80 -3.21
N GLY A 134 -8.65 -1.72 -2.26
CA GLY A 134 -9.71 -2.57 -1.73
C GLY A 134 -10.82 -1.76 -1.07
N CYS A 135 -10.49 -0.64 -0.44
CA CYS A 135 -11.48 0.27 0.16
C CYS A 135 -12.23 1.10 -0.87
N LEU A 136 -11.60 1.51 -1.97
CA LEU A 136 -12.29 2.17 -3.08
C LEU A 136 -13.31 1.23 -3.71
N ASP A 137 -12.92 -0.03 -3.97
CA ASP A 137 -13.81 -1.05 -4.51
C ASP A 137 -14.92 -1.39 -3.53
N TYR A 138 -14.58 -1.49 -2.24
CA TYR A 138 -15.56 -1.72 -1.18
C TYR A 138 -16.60 -0.59 -1.12
N ALA A 139 -16.15 0.66 -1.14
CA ALA A 139 -17.02 1.83 -1.10
C ALA A 139 -17.97 1.88 -2.32
N GLN A 140 -17.51 1.49 -3.51
CA GLN A 140 -18.33 1.47 -4.71
C GLN A 140 -19.39 0.35 -4.69
N ASN A 141 -19.04 -0.84 -4.20
CA ASN A 141 -19.89 -2.01 -4.30
C ASN A 141 -20.82 -2.18 -3.09
N TYR A 142 -20.32 -1.97 -1.86
CA TYR A 142 -21.10 -2.17 -0.64
C TYR A 142 -21.99 -0.98 -0.29
N ARG A 143 -21.71 0.22 -0.80
CA ARG A 143 -22.68 1.33 -0.70
C ARG A 143 -23.92 1.11 -1.57
N LYS A 144 -23.81 0.42 -2.72
CA LYS A 144 -25.00 -0.02 -3.47
C LYS A 144 -25.86 -0.93 -2.60
N GLY A 145 -25.26 -1.87 -1.89
CA GLY A 145 -25.97 -2.70 -0.89
C GLY A 145 -26.61 -1.89 0.25
N ARG A 146 -25.94 -0.82 0.72
CA ARG A 146 -26.49 0.11 1.74
C ARG A 146 -27.65 0.96 1.20
N LEU A 147 -27.69 1.25 -0.10
CA LEU A 147 -28.81 1.94 -0.77
C LEU A 147 -29.98 0.99 -1.09
N TYR A 148 -29.70 -0.28 -1.40
CA TYR A 148 -30.74 -1.30 -1.61
C TYR A 148 -31.31 -1.87 -0.29
N GLY A 149 -30.62 -1.70 0.84
CA GLY A 149 -31.00 -2.26 2.14
C GLY A 149 -31.42 -1.26 3.22
N ARG A 150 -31.45 0.05 2.95
CA ARG A 150 -31.85 1.05 3.94
C ARG A 150 -33.04 1.87 3.45
N PRO A 151 -34.28 1.59 3.90
CA PRO A 151 -35.36 2.57 3.76
C PRO A 151 -34.92 3.87 4.43
N SER A 152 -34.97 4.96 3.65
CA SER A 152 -34.32 6.26 3.94
C SER A 152 -35.03 7.10 5.02
N THR A 153 -35.70 6.48 5.99
CA THR A 153 -36.49 7.18 7.03
C THR A 153 -35.98 7.01 8.44
N ALA A 154 -34.84 6.35 8.66
CA ALA A 154 -34.27 6.26 10.01
C ALA A 154 -33.47 7.53 10.37
N THR A 155 -34.19 8.55 10.83
CA THR A 155 -33.77 9.32 12.02
C THR A 155 -33.75 8.32 13.18
N ALA A 156 -32.71 7.49 13.25
CA ALA A 156 -32.50 6.68 14.43
C ALA A 156 -31.99 7.61 15.53
N PRO A 157 -32.64 7.72 16.69
CA PRO A 157 -31.99 8.31 17.85
C PRO A 157 -30.68 7.55 18.09
N MET A 158 -29.62 8.27 18.44
CA MET A 158 -28.41 7.66 19.01
C MET A 158 -28.85 6.89 20.27
N THR A 159 -29.16 5.61 20.10
CA THR A 159 -29.24 4.71 21.24
C THR A 159 -27.83 4.58 21.79
N PRO A 160 -27.58 4.85 23.09
CA PRO A 160 -26.26 4.64 23.65
C PRO A 160 -25.80 3.21 23.37
N LEU A 161 -24.54 3.09 22.95
CA LEU A 161 -23.86 1.84 22.67
C LEU A 161 -24.12 0.86 23.84
N PRO A 162 -24.56 -0.39 23.60
CA PRO A 162 -24.64 -1.36 24.67
C PRO A 162 -23.25 -1.56 25.27
N THR A 163 -23.12 -1.30 26.57
CA THR A 163 -21.95 -1.64 27.37
C THR A 163 -21.66 -3.13 27.13
N ALA A 164 -20.43 -3.42 26.71
CA ALA A 164 -19.96 -4.75 26.36
C ALA A 164 -20.41 -5.79 27.41
N PRO A 165 -20.99 -6.95 27.01
CA PRO A 165 -21.12 -8.05 27.93
C PRO A 165 -19.75 -8.66 28.21
N ASP A 166 -19.56 -8.92 29.50
CA ASP A 166 -18.42 -9.55 30.15
C ASP A 166 -17.84 -10.78 29.41
N GLN A 167 -16.50 -10.83 29.41
CA GLN A 167 -15.64 -12.01 29.33
C GLN A 167 -15.95 -13.07 28.25
N ILE A 168 -15.17 -13.02 27.16
CA ILE A 168 -14.82 -14.25 26.45
C ILE A 168 -14.00 -15.10 27.42
N LYS A 169 -14.63 -16.13 27.99
CA LYS A 169 -13.94 -17.24 28.65
C LYS A 169 -12.91 -17.81 27.68
N THR A 170 -11.65 -17.74 28.06
CA THR A 170 -10.52 -18.45 27.45
C THR A 170 -10.85 -19.94 27.35
N GLY A 171 -11.34 -20.35 26.17
CA GLY A 171 -11.52 -21.74 25.78
C GLY A 171 -10.23 -22.25 25.17
N SER A 172 -9.48 -22.99 25.99
CA SER A 172 -8.47 -24.00 25.69
C SER A 172 -8.28 -24.38 24.22
N ILE A 173 -7.09 -24.08 23.68
CA ILE A 173 -6.55 -24.79 22.50
C ILE A 173 -6.10 -26.19 23.00
N PRO A 174 -6.56 -27.30 22.40
CA PRO A 174 -6.09 -28.63 22.78
C PRO A 174 -4.61 -28.79 22.44
N THR A 175 -3.81 -28.99 23.49
CA THR A 175 -2.40 -29.43 23.41
C THR A 175 -2.39 -30.94 23.25
N THR A 176 -2.31 -31.42 22.01
CA THR A 176 -1.87 -32.80 21.74
C THR A 176 -1.18 -32.87 20.38
N ALA A 177 0.15 -32.83 20.39
CA ALA A 177 1.01 -33.64 19.52
C ALA A 177 2.48 -33.39 19.89
N THR A 178 2.91 -34.07 20.94
CA THR A 178 4.31 -34.42 21.16
C THR A 178 4.80 -35.26 19.99
N GLY A 179 5.78 -34.77 19.25
CA GLY A 179 6.43 -35.47 18.16
C GLY A 179 7.74 -34.77 17.76
N ARG A 180 8.75 -34.91 18.61
CA ARG A 180 10.15 -34.58 18.30
C ARG A 180 10.73 -35.70 17.42
N PRO A 181 11.41 -35.33 16.33
CA PRO A 181 12.83 -35.70 16.17
C PRO A 181 13.63 -34.41 15.90
N GLU A 182 14.47 -33.98 16.83
CA GLU A 182 15.92 -34.22 16.83
C GLU A 182 16.60 -33.89 15.48
N ALA A 183 17.13 -32.65 15.44
CA ALA A 183 18.35 -32.20 14.79
C ALA A 183 18.67 -32.63 13.34
N ALA A 184 18.65 -31.63 12.45
CA ALA A 184 19.75 -31.44 11.50
C ALA A 184 20.12 -29.95 11.45
N THR A 185 21.28 -29.68 12.03
CA THR A 185 22.01 -28.41 12.05
C THR A 185 22.40 -27.98 10.64
N ALA A 186 22.07 -26.75 10.26
CA ALA A 186 22.86 -25.94 9.33
C ALA A 186 22.60 -24.45 9.65
N ALA A 187 23.24 -23.99 10.72
CA ALA A 187 23.41 -22.56 10.96
C ALA A 187 24.43 -22.03 9.94
N THR A 188 23.97 -21.30 8.93
CA THR A 188 24.88 -20.47 8.13
C THR A 188 25.28 -19.30 9.00
N ALA A 189 26.55 -19.31 9.43
CA ALA A 189 27.17 -18.28 10.23
C ALA A 189 26.92 -16.88 9.63
N VAL A 190 26.24 -16.03 10.39
CA VAL A 190 26.32 -14.58 10.20
C VAL A 190 27.74 -14.18 10.59
N LYS A 191 28.56 -13.83 9.59
CA LYS A 191 29.88 -13.24 9.81
C LYS A 191 29.66 -11.88 10.47
N GLU A 192 30.06 -11.77 11.73
CA GLU A 192 30.16 -10.52 12.47
C GLU A 192 30.96 -9.50 11.64
N PRO A 193 30.47 -8.26 11.46
CA PRO A 193 31.24 -7.24 10.76
C PRO A 193 32.55 -6.99 11.52
N ALA A 194 33.67 -7.04 10.79
CA ALA A 194 34.99 -6.82 11.36
C ALA A 194 35.04 -5.46 12.10
N PRO A 195 35.81 -5.36 13.20
CA PRO A 195 36.02 -4.09 13.88
C PRO A 195 36.60 -3.09 12.90
N VAL A 196 35.96 -1.92 12.81
CA VAL A 196 36.43 -0.81 11.99
C VAL A 196 37.80 -0.39 12.48
N ASP A 197 38.80 -0.39 11.60
CA ASP A 197 40.15 0.03 11.90
C ASP A 197 40.13 1.48 12.46
N PRO A 198 40.67 1.72 13.66
CA PRO A 198 40.70 3.06 14.27
C PRO A 198 41.40 4.12 13.40
N ALA A 199 42.24 3.73 12.45
CA ALA A 199 42.83 4.64 11.47
C ALA A 199 41.79 5.17 10.47
N VAL A 200 40.84 4.32 10.03
CA VAL A 200 39.76 4.70 9.10
C VAL A 200 38.73 5.60 9.78
N ALA A 201 38.46 5.34 11.08
CA ALA A 201 37.57 6.19 11.88
C ALA A 201 38.15 7.61 12.13
N ARG A 202 39.48 7.77 12.11
CA ARG A 202 40.14 9.07 12.22
C ARG A 202 40.13 9.84 10.90
N ALA A 203 40.41 9.18 9.78
CA ALA A 203 40.37 9.81 8.46
C ALA A 203 39.00 10.41 8.10
N LEU A 204 37.90 9.76 8.53
CA LEU A 204 36.53 10.27 8.32
C LEU A 204 36.19 11.50 9.18
N ARG A 205 36.86 11.70 10.32
CA ARG A 205 36.67 12.91 11.14
C ARG A 205 37.43 14.10 10.55
N ASP A 206 38.65 13.86 10.04
CA ASP A 206 39.45 14.92 9.43
C ASP A 206 38.81 15.46 8.12
N GLU A 207 38.14 14.61 7.33
CA GLU A 207 37.38 15.07 6.15
C GLU A 207 36.12 15.89 6.52
N GLN A 208 35.50 15.64 7.68
CA GLN A 208 34.35 16.43 8.14
C GLN A 208 34.75 17.80 8.69
N ASP A 209 35.94 17.91 9.29
CA ASP A 209 36.47 19.18 9.80
C ASP A 209 36.89 20.12 8.67
N VAL A 210 37.47 19.58 7.58
CA VAL A 210 37.85 20.36 6.39
C VAL A 210 36.65 20.88 5.58
N ARG A 211 35.48 20.22 5.65
CA ARG A 211 34.25 20.70 4.99
C ARG A 211 33.44 21.68 5.85
N GLY A 212 33.86 21.91 7.09
CA GLY A 212 33.19 22.77 8.06
C GLY A 212 33.73 24.20 8.17
N ASN A 213 34.77 24.56 7.39
CA ASN A 213 35.42 25.86 7.44
C ASN A 213 35.49 26.54 6.07
#